data_AF-A0A0A9EEP4-F1
#
_entry.id   AF-A0A0A9EEP4-F1
#
_cell.length_a   1.000
_cell.length_b   1.000
_cell.length_c   1.000
_cell.angle_alpha   90.00
_cell.angle_beta   90.00
_cell.angle_gamma   90.00
#
_symmetry.space_group_name_H-M   'P 1'
#
loop_
_entity.id
_entity.type
_entity.pdbx_description
1 polymer ?
#
loop_
_entity_poly.entity_id
_entity_poly.type
_entity_poly.pdbx_seq_one_letter_code
_entity_poly.pdbx_strand_id
1 'polypeptide(L)'
;MFFLSRARNGTGRATVTEYARHAAPSEEECDKASFRAASTVHTVRVIAPRMSESDWRRAPRRQCCRTKRTRWGSVLEVRIRRCGRGELTTP
;
A
#
# COMPACT_ATOMS: atom_id res chain seq x y z
N MET A 1 -12.32 -7.06 5.11
CA MET A 1 -11.67 -5.72 5.30
C MET A 1 -10.16 -5.85 5.62
N PHE A 2 -9.32 -4.80 5.58
CA PHE A 2 -7.88 -4.85 5.97
C PHE A 2 -7.56 -3.93 7.15
N PHE A 3 -6.74 -4.38 8.10
CA PHE A 3 -6.35 -3.63 9.30
C PHE A 3 -4.84 -3.65 9.52
N LEU A 4 -4.31 -2.60 10.14
CA LEU A 4 -2.88 -2.50 10.46
C LEU A 4 -2.48 -3.65 11.39
N SER A 5 -1.55 -4.49 10.94
CA SER A 5 -1.06 -5.65 11.70
C SER A 5 0.38 -5.47 12.16
N ARG A 6 1.18 -4.70 11.43
CA ARG A 6 2.60 -4.46 11.78
C ARG A 6 3.07 -3.11 11.27
N ALA A 7 3.90 -2.44 12.07
CA ALA A 7 4.66 -1.26 11.67
C ALA A 7 6.12 -1.45 12.08
N ARG A 8 7.06 -1.18 11.16
CA ARG A 8 8.49 -1.31 11.43
C ARG A 8 9.31 -0.35 10.58
N ASN A 9 10.56 -0.15 11.00
CA ASN A 9 11.54 0.54 10.19
C ASN A 9 11.92 -0.32 8.99
N GLY A 10 11.94 0.28 7.80
CA GLY A 10 12.46 -0.34 6.59
C GLY A 10 13.96 -0.10 6.45
N THR A 11 14.52 -0.57 5.33
CA THR A 11 15.89 -0.25 4.94
C THR A 11 16.01 1.22 4.54
N GLY A 12 17.07 1.90 5.00
CA GLY A 12 17.28 3.33 4.75
C GLY A 12 16.27 4.22 5.49
N ARG A 13 15.94 5.39 4.94
CA ARG A 13 14.95 6.33 5.54
C ARG A 13 13.51 5.95 5.19
N ALA A 14 13.13 4.67 5.30
CA ALA A 14 11.80 4.18 4.95
C ALA A 14 11.08 3.56 6.16
N THR A 15 9.74 3.55 6.10
CA THR A 15 8.86 2.79 6.99
C THR A 15 8.17 1.69 6.20
N VAL A 16 7.89 0.59 6.87
CA VAL A 16 7.11 -0.52 6.33
C VAL A 16 5.93 -0.77 7.25
N THR A 17 4.72 -0.62 6.72
CA THR A 17 3.48 -0.99 7.41
C THR A 17 2.82 -2.14 6.66
N GLU A 18 2.26 -3.09 7.39
CA GLU A 18 1.53 -4.22 6.83
C GLU A 18 0.10 -4.17 7.36
N TYR A 19 -0.85 -4.39 6.45
CA TYR A 19 -2.26 -4.46 6.74
C TYR A 19 -2.75 -5.85 6.38
N ALA A 20 -3.22 -6.61 7.36
CA ALA A 20 -3.72 -7.95 7.16
C ALA A 20 -5.22 -7.93 6.87
N ARG A 21 -5.68 -8.81 5.98
CA ARG A 21 -7.10 -9.03 5.73
C ARG A 21 -7.71 -9.64 6.98
N HIS A 22 -8.69 -8.96 7.54
CA HIS A 22 -9.60 -9.55 8.51
C HIS A 22 -10.71 -10.24 7.74
N ALA A 23 -10.74 -11.56 7.83
CA ALA A 23 -11.83 -12.37 7.32
C ALA A 23 -12.90 -12.47 8.42
N ALA A 24 -14.01 -11.76 8.25
CA ALA A 24 -15.21 -12.12 8.98
C ALA A 24 -15.73 -13.45 8.41
N PRO A 25 -16.23 -14.38 9.23
CA PRO A 25 -16.64 -15.72 8.79
C PRO A 25 -17.77 -15.74 7.75
N SER A 26 -18.38 -14.59 7.41
CA SER A 26 -19.54 -14.47 6.51
C SER A 26 -19.35 -13.48 5.35
N GLU A 27 -18.14 -13.01 5.03
CA GLU A 27 -17.96 -12.21 3.81
C GLU A 27 -18.01 -13.14 2.59
N GLU A 28 -19.17 -13.26 1.94
CA GLU A 28 -19.30 -13.91 0.63
C GLU A 28 -18.27 -13.31 -0.33
N GLU A 29 -17.31 -14.12 -0.78
CA GLU A 29 -16.34 -13.65 -1.76
C GLU A 29 -17.00 -13.50 -3.12
N CYS A 30 -16.80 -12.34 -3.75
CA CYS A 30 -17.28 -12.11 -5.09
C CYS A 30 -16.50 -12.98 -6.10
N ASP A 31 -17.06 -14.12 -6.52
CA ASP A 31 -16.44 -15.07 -7.47
C ASP A 31 -16.57 -14.62 -8.94
N LYS A 32 -16.52 -13.31 -9.21
CA LYS A 32 -16.35 -12.86 -10.60
C LYS A 32 -14.88 -13.04 -10.97
N ALA A 33 -14.62 -13.53 -12.18
CA ALA A 33 -13.27 -13.75 -12.69
C ALA A 33 -12.37 -12.49 -12.58
N SER A 34 -12.95 -11.30 -12.74
CA SER A 34 -12.25 -10.01 -12.56
C SER A 34 -11.72 -9.76 -11.15
N PHE A 35 -12.34 -10.35 -10.12
CA PHE A 35 -11.98 -10.14 -8.71
C PHE A 35 -11.08 -11.25 -8.15
N ARG A 36 -10.96 -12.41 -8.81
CA ARG A 36 -10.12 -13.53 -8.34
C ARG A 36 -8.72 -13.10 -7.94
N ALA A 37 -8.10 -12.24 -8.74
CA ALA A 37 -6.74 -11.78 -8.47
C ALA A 37 -6.64 -10.82 -7.27
N ALA A 38 -7.74 -10.15 -6.90
CA ALA A 38 -7.84 -9.34 -5.69
C ALA A 38 -8.16 -10.22 -4.46
N SER A 39 -8.99 -11.25 -4.61
CA SER A 39 -9.35 -12.18 -3.54
C SER A 39 -8.14 -12.93 -2.98
N THR A 40 -7.09 -13.15 -3.78
CA THR A 40 -5.86 -13.79 -3.29
C THR A 40 -5.04 -12.91 -2.33
N VAL A 41 -5.31 -11.61 -2.24
CA VAL A 41 -4.51 -10.69 -1.41
C VAL A 41 -4.92 -10.82 0.05
N HIS A 42 -4.00 -11.29 0.89
CA HIS A 42 -4.17 -11.37 2.34
C HIS A 42 -3.45 -10.27 3.10
N THR A 43 -2.41 -9.68 2.49
CA THR A 43 -1.62 -8.64 3.12
C THR A 43 -1.34 -7.51 2.14
N VAL A 44 -1.59 -6.27 2.57
CA VAL A 44 -1.10 -5.07 1.88
C VAL A 44 0.14 -4.59 2.62
N ARG A 45 1.29 -4.59 1.96
CA ARG A 45 2.55 -4.07 2.49
C ARG A 45 2.81 -2.70 1.89
N VAL A 46 2.76 -1.66 2.72
CA VAL A 46 3.07 -0.30 2.30
C VAL A 46 4.50 0.04 2.69
N ILE A 47 5.29 0.47 1.72
CA ILE A 47 6.65 0.98 1.90
C ILE A 47 6.63 2.47 1.60
N ALA A 48 6.95 3.30 2.58
CA ALA A 48 6.92 4.75 2.44
C ALA A 48 8.24 5.39 2.90
N PRO A 49 8.70 6.47 2.25
CA PRO A 49 9.78 7.28 2.79
C PRO A 49 9.34 7.94 4.10
N ARG A 50 10.24 8.02 5.07
CA ARG A 50 10.01 8.83 6.28
C ARG A 50 9.85 10.29 5.86
N MET A 51 8.73 10.87 6.27
CA MET A 51 8.49 12.30 6.09
C MET A 51 9.35 13.07 7.10
N SER A 52 10.21 13.97 6.61
CA SER A 52 10.90 14.93 7.48
C SER A 52 9.89 15.93 8.02
N GLU A 53 10.14 16.51 9.20
CA GLU A 53 9.26 17.49 9.84
C GLU A 53 8.81 18.63 8.90
N SER A 54 9.70 19.07 8.00
CA SER A 54 9.40 20.06 6.95
C SER A 54 8.38 19.58 5.91
N ASP A 55 8.30 18.27 5.62
CA ASP A 55 7.29 17.69 4.74
C ASP A 55 5.94 17.52 5.46
N TRP A 56 5.90 17.45 6.80
CA TRP A 56 4.64 17.47 7.59
C TRP A 56 4.01 18.86 7.63
N ARG A 57 4.84 19.92 7.70
CA ARG A 57 4.37 21.32 7.73
C ARG A 57 3.83 21.82 6.39
N ARG A 58 4.06 21.11 5.30
CA ARG A 58 3.54 21.44 3.97
C ARG A 58 2.13 20.87 3.82
N ALA A 59 1.30 21.52 3.01
CA ALA A 59 0.00 20.96 2.61
C ALA A 59 0.19 19.52 2.07
N PRO A 60 -0.78 18.61 2.25
CA PRO A 60 -0.67 17.22 1.82
C PRO A 60 -0.27 17.14 0.34
N ARG A 61 1.00 16.87 0.06
CA ARG A 61 1.48 16.78 -1.31
C ARG A 61 1.06 15.43 -1.88
N ARG A 62 0.46 15.44 -3.07
CA ARG A 62 0.14 14.22 -3.83
C ARG A 62 1.42 13.39 -3.94
N GLN A 63 1.42 12.22 -3.30
CA GLN A 63 2.48 11.23 -3.48
C GLN A 63 2.03 10.23 -4.52
N CYS A 64 2.99 9.74 -5.32
CA CYS A 64 2.72 8.70 -6.29
C CYS A 64 3.02 7.34 -5.66
N CYS A 65 2.33 6.30 -6.12
CA CYS A 65 2.59 4.94 -5.69
C CYS A 65 2.92 4.04 -6.88
N ARG A 66 3.63 2.94 -6.60
CA ARG A 66 3.73 1.80 -7.51
C ARG A 66 3.26 0.57 -6.77
N THR A 67 2.52 -0.28 -7.44
CA THR A 67 2.02 -1.53 -6.88
C THR A 67 2.70 -2.72 -7.54
N LYS A 68 3.01 -3.74 -6.74
CA LYS A 68 3.57 -5.00 -7.21
C LYS A 68 3.02 -6.13 -6.36
N ARG A 69 2.64 -7.24 -6.99
CA ARG A 69 2.31 -8.47 -6.26
C ARG A 69 3.56 -9.34 -6.06
N THR A 70 3.64 -10.03 -4.92
CA THR A 70 4.65 -11.08 -4.73
C THR A 70 4.36 -12.26 -5.66
N ARG A 71 5.34 -13.17 -5.79
CA ARG A 71 5.25 -14.36 -6.66
C ARG A 71 3.96 -15.18 -6.44
N TRP A 72 3.47 -15.22 -5.21
CA TRP A 72 2.28 -15.97 -4.82
C TRP A 72 0.99 -15.14 -4.81
N GLY A 73 1.05 -13.85 -5.14
CA GLY A 73 -0.12 -12.96 -5.20
C GLY A 73 -0.73 -12.57 -3.83
N SER A 74 -0.33 -13.24 -2.75
CA SER A 74 -0.87 -13.05 -1.40
C SER A 74 -0.50 -11.72 -0.74
N VAL A 75 0.58 -11.09 -1.20
CA VAL A 75 1.03 -9.80 -0.71
C VAL A 75 1.01 -8.78 -1.85
N LEU A 76 0.24 -7.71 -1.66
CA LEU A 76 0.28 -6.52 -2.50
C LEU A 76 1.25 -5.52 -1.88
N GLU A 77 2.40 -5.32 -2.52
CA GLU A 77 3.35 -4.30 -2.14
C GLU A 77 2.97 -2.96 -2.79
N VAL A 78 2.82 -1.93 -1.97
CA VAL A 78 2.55 -0.55 -2.37
C VAL A 78 3.75 0.29 -1.97
N ARG A 79 4.46 0.86 -2.93
CA ARG A 79 5.63 1.70 -2.68
C ARG A 79 5.28 3.16 -2.94
N ILE A 80 5.14 3.92 -1.87
CA ILE A 80 4.93 5.38 -1.90
C ILE A 80 6.26 6.05 -2.25
N ARG A 81 6.20 7.06 -3.11
CA ARG A 81 7.35 7.85 -3.53
C ARG A 81 6.92 9.24 -3.98
N ARG A 82 7.90 10.14 -4.09
CA ARG A 82 7.69 11.39 -4.80
C ARG A 82 7.31 11.09 -6.26
N CYS A 83 6.36 11.86 -6.76
CA CYS A 83 6.01 11.81 -8.17
C CYS A 83 7.20 12.25 -9.02
N GLY A 84 7.42 11.55 -10.12
CA GLY A 84 8.31 11.95 -11.18
C GLY A 84 7.72 13.09 -12.00
N ARG A 85 8.52 13.62 -12.91
CA ARG A 85 8.06 14.63 -13.87
C ARG A 85 6.91 14.06 -14.71
N GLY A 86 5.80 14.81 -14.83
CA GLY A 86 4.65 14.43 -15.63
C GLY A 86 3.66 13.42 -15.00
N GLU A 87 3.95 12.88 -13.81
CA GLU A 87 3.00 11.97 -13.13
C GLU A 87 1.88 12.72 -12.40
N LEU A 88 2.05 14.03 -12.18
CA LEU A 88 1.01 14.91 -11.68
C LEU A 88 0.51 15.74 -12.86
N THR A 89 -0.71 15.43 -13.32
CA THR A 89 -1.38 16.17 -14.40
C THR A 89 -2.04 17.45 -13.89
N THR A 90 -2.12 17.64 -12.58
CA THR A 90 -2.61 18.85 -11.91
C THR A 90 -1.76 19.14 -10.66
N PRO A 91 -1.45 20.42 -10.37
CA PRO A 91 -0.73 20.84 -9.16
C PRO A 91 -1.36 20.33 -7.86
#